data_AF-A0A9X1ZW45-F1
#
_entry.id   AF-A0A9X1ZW45-F1
#
_cell.length_a   1.000
_cell.length_b   1.000
_cell.length_c   1.000
_cell.angle_alpha   90.00
_cell.angle_beta   90.00
_cell.angle_gamma   90.00
#
_symmetry.space_group_name_H-M   'P 1'
#
loop_
_entity.id
_entity.type
_entity.pdbx_description
1 polymer ?
#
loop_
_entity_poly.entity_id
_entity_poly.type
_entity_poly.pdbx_seq_one_letter_code
_entity_poly.pdbx_strand_id
1 'polypeptide(L)'
;MKHQILYILILFPCLLFAQSKISKLECEYMVNPTGIDMEHPRLMWKYEGDTPLKQKSYRILVASVKEKLSSKKADIWNSRFIKSEDQLAIIQVKI
;
A
#
# COMPACT_ATOMS: atom_id res chain seq x y z
N MET A 1 23.90 -24.27 36.02
CA MET A 1 22.51 -24.33 35.53
C MET A 1 21.81 -22.96 35.44
N LYS A 2 22.28 -21.90 36.12
CA LYS A 2 21.68 -20.55 36.05
C LYS A 2 21.97 -19.79 34.75
N HIS A 3 23.12 -20.04 34.13
CA HIS A 3 23.52 -19.40 32.87
C HIS A 3 22.71 -19.88 31.66
N GLN A 4 22.17 -21.10 31.67
CA GLN A 4 21.35 -21.63 30.57
C GLN A 4 20.00 -20.89 30.45
N ILE A 5 19.40 -20.51 31.60
CA ILE A 5 18.18 -19.69 31.65
C ILE A 5 18.45 -18.26 31.14
N LEU A 6 19.65 -17.73 31.38
CA LEU A 6 20.06 -16.40 30.92
C LEU A 6 20.20 -16.33 29.39
N TYR A 7 20.68 -17.39 28.74
CA TYR A 7 20.78 -17.45 27.26
C TYR A 7 19.41 -17.54 26.57
N ILE A 8 18.41 -18.17 27.21
CA ILE A 8 17.05 -18.30 26.66
C ILE A 8 16.32 -16.95 26.61
N LEU A 9 16.60 -16.05 27.55
CA LEU A 9 16.03 -14.68 27.60
C LEU A 9 16.65 -13.71 26.59
N ILE A 10 17.89 -13.98 26.15
CA ILE A 10 18.62 -13.17 25.15
C ILE A 10 18.32 -13.62 23.72
N LEU A 11 17.82 -14.86 23.54
CA LEU A 11 17.40 -15.44 22.25
C LEU A 11 15.95 -15.14 21.87
N PHE A 12 15.21 -14.36 22.66
CA PHE A 12 13.86 -13.90 22.32
C PHE A 12 13.79 -12.42 21.91
N PRO A 13 14.64 -11.89 21.00
CA PRO A 13 14.32 -10.62 20.39
C PRO A 13 13.32 -10.87 19.25
N CYS A 14 12.33 -9.98 19.20
CA CYS A 14 11.64 -9.57 17.97
C CYS A 14 10.54 -10.50 17.43
N LEU A 15 9.31 -10.35 17.92
CA LEU A 15 8.09 -10.62 17.14
C LEU A 15 6.91 -9.68 17.49
N LEU A 16 7.18 -8.39 17.75
CA LEU A 16 6.11 -7.38 17.72
C LEU A 16 6.23 -6.57 16.43
N PHE A 17 5.94 -7.22 15.30
CA PHE A 17 5.70 -6.49 14.05
C PHE A 17 4.28 -5.94 14.11
N ALA A 18 4.13 -4.62 14.19
CA ALA A 18 2.84 -3.99 14.00
C ALA A 18 2.37 -4.31 12.57
N GLN A 19 1.32 -5.11 12.46
CA GLN A 19 0.73 -5.43 11.17
C GLN A 19 -0.08 -4.22 10.72
N SER A 20 0.25 -3.68 9.56
CA SER A 20 -0.57 -2.70 8.87
C SER A 20 -0.90 -3.20 7.48
N LYS A 21 -2.14 -2.99 7.05
CA LYS A 21 -2.61 -3.32 5.71
C LYS A 21 -3.29 -2.11 5.09
N ILE A 22 -3.20 -2.00 3.77
CA ILE A 22 -4.02 -1.06 3.03
C ILE A 22 -5.45 -1.62 2.99
N SER A 23 -6.44 -0.76 3.19
CA SER A 23 -7.86 -1.08 3.12
C SER A 23 -8.64 0.01 2.37
N LYS A 24 -9.94 -0.22 2.16
CA LYS A 24 -10.86 0.71 1.47
C LYS A 24 -10.27 1.30 0.19
N LEU A 25 -9.81 0.42 -0.71
CA LEU A 25 -9.36 0.82 -2.04
C LEU A 25 -10.56 1.24 -2.87
N GLU A 26 -10.59 2.52 -3.25
CA GLU A 26 -11.69 3.13 -3.97
C GLU A 26 -11.15 3.92 -5.16
N CYS A 27 -11.93 3.92 -6.25
CA CYS A 27 -11.77 4.80 -7.39
C CYS A 27 -13.06 5.61 -7.52
N GLU A 28 -12.97 6.94 -7.53
CA GLU A 28 -14.15 7.81 -7.61
C GLU A 28 -15.21 7.48 -6.53
N TYR A 29 -14.76 7.23 -5.29
CA TYR A 29 -15.60 6.88 -4.13
C TYR A 29 -16.37 5.56 -4.29
N MET A 30 -15.96 4.69 -5.23
CA MET A 30 -16.56 3.40 -5.50
C MET A 30 -15.54 2.26 -5.38
N VAL A 31 -15.99 1.11 -4.91
CA VAL A 31 -15.18 -0.13 -4.85
C VAL A 31 -15.34 -0.89 -6.16
N ASN A 32 -14.24 -1.16 -6.85
CA ASN A 32 -14.20 -1.86 -8.14
C ASN A 32 -15.21 -1.34 -9.18
N PRO A 33 -15.25 -0.03 -9.47
CA PRO A 33 -16.22 0.52 -10.41
C PRO A 33 -15.97 0.04 -11.84
N THR A 34 -17.04 0.03 -12.64
CA THR A 34 -17.02 -0.19 -14.08
C THR A 34 -17.45 1.11 -14.79
N GLY A 35 -16.84 1.44 -15.93
CA GLY A 35 -17.20 2.62 -16.71
C GLY A 35 -16.83 3.96 -16.05
N ILE A 36 -15.55 4.15 -15.72
CA ILE A 36 -15.04 5.45 -15.25
C ILE A 36 -14.70 6.32 -16.46
N ASP A 37 -15.48 7.39 -16.68
CA ASP A 37 -15.28 8.34 -17.77
C ASP A 37 -14.48 9.60 -17.34
N MET A 38 -14.04 9.65 -16.07
CA MET A 38 -13.19 10.73 -15.57
C MET A 38 -11.78 10.63 -16.15
N GLU A 39 -11.31 11.69 -16.80
CA GLU A 39 -9.96 11.74 -17.40
C GLU A 39 -8.84 11.62 -16.35
N HIS A 40 -9.09 12.12 -15.14
CA HIS A 40 -8.15 12.09 -14.03
C HIS A 40 -8.81 11.52 -12.78
N PRO A 41 -8.98 10.18 -12.71
CA PRO A 41 -9.71 9.58 -11.62
C PRO A 41 -8.97 9.71 -10.29
N ARG A 42 -9.73 9.83 -9.21
CA ARG A 42 -9.30 9.86 -7.81
C ARG A 42 -9.20 8.44 -7.29
N LEU A 43 -7.99 8.04 -6.94
CA LEU A 43 -7.73 6.83 -6.19
C LEU A 43 -7.59 7.16 -4.70
N MET A 44 -8.23 6.35 -3.87
CA MET A 44 -8.23 6.52 -2.42
C MET A 44 -7.97 5.20 -1.73
N TRP A 45 -7.34 5.29 -0.56
CA TRP A 45 -7.08 4.15 0.29
C TRP A 45 -7.09 4.54 1.76
N LYS A 46 -7.16 3.54 2.64
CA LYS A 46 -6.95 3.69 4.08
C LYS A 46 -5.89 2.71 4.57
N TYR A 47 -5.48 2.89 5.81
CA TYR A 47 -4.62 1.95 6.52
C TYR A 47 -5.38 1.39 7.72
N GLU A 48 -5.29 0.08 7.91
CA GLU A 48 -5.77 -0.62 9.09
C GLU A 48 -4.58 -1.27 9.77
N GLY A 49 -4.46 -1.08 11.08
CA GLY A 49 -3.43 -1.69 11.90
C GLY A 49 -3.64 -1.38 13.37
N ASP A 50 -2.95 -2.12 14.23
CA ASP A 50 -3.13 -2.05 15.70
C ASP A 50 -2.45 -0.83 16.34
N THR A 51 -1.70 -0.06 15.56
CA THR A 51 -0.95 1.11 16.01
C THR A 51 -1.17 2.29 15.06
N PRO A 52 -1.07 3.54 15.56
CA PRO A 52 -1.14 4.72 14.69
C PRO A 52 -0.09 4.67 13.58
N LEU A 53 -0.55 4.71 12.33
CA LEU A 53 0.32 4.71 11.15
C LEU A 53 0.33 6.09 10.50
N LYS A 54 1.53 6.56 10.14
CA LYS A 54 1.71 7.77 9.32
C LYS A 54 2.38 7.41 7.99
N GLN A 55 1.68 7.65 6.87
CA GLN A 55 2.24 7.45 5.54
C GLN A 55 3.35 8.48 5.27
N LYS A 56 4.44 8.06 4.63
CA LYS A 56 5.53 8.95 4.16
C LYS A 56 5.60 9.06 2.64
N SER A 57 5.12 8.05 1.95
CA SER A 57 5.09 7.96 0.50
C SER A 57 4.08 6.93 0.05
N TYR A 58 3.70 7.02 -1.23
CA TYR A 58 2.90 6.01 -1.91
C TYR A 58 3.46 5.67 -3.28
N ARG A 59 3.01 4.55 -3.84
CA ARG A 59 3.23 4.16 -5.23
C ARG A 59 1.98 3.47 -5.77
N ILE A 60 1.49 3.95 -6.91
CA ILE A 60 0.34 3.42 -7.61
C ILE A 60 0.82 2.78 -8.91
N LEU A 61 0.32 1.57 -9.17
CA LEU A 61 0.52 0.84 -10.40
C LEU A 61 -0.84 0.65 -11.06
N VAL A 62 -0.93 0.88 -12.36
CA VAL A 62 -2.10 0.58 -13.18
C VAL A 62 -1.65 -0.36 -14.29
N ALA A 63 -2.41 -1.43 -14.49
CA ALA A 63 -2.10 -2.45 -15.47
C ALA A 63 -3.38 -2.96 -16.12
N SER A 64 -3.27 -3.40 -17.38
CA SER A 64 -4.41 -3.97 -18.13
C SER A 64 -4.92 -5.27 -17.52
N VAL A 65 -4.04 -6.02 -16.85
CA VAL A 65 -4.33 -7.29 -16.20
C VAL A 65 -3.52 -7.45 -14.92
N LYS A 66 -3.99 -8.30 -14.01
CA LYS A 66 -3.40 -8.51 -12.68
C LYS A 66 -1.95 -8.99 -12.74
N GLU A 67 -1.61 -9.85 -13.71
CA GLU A 67 -0.29 -10.46 -13.88
C GLU A 67 0.79 -9.42 -14.21
N LYS A 68 0.37 -8.29 -14.78
CA LYS A 68 1.23 -7.15 -15.12
C LYS A 68 1.38 -6.16 -13.97
N LEU A 69 0.63 -6.28 -12.87
CA LEU A 69 0.63 -5.35 -11.73
C LEU A 69 1.89 -5.46 -10.86
N SER A 70 3.04 -5.14 -11.46
CA SER A 70 4.33 -5.09 -10.81
C SER A 70 5.13 -3.89 -11.30
N SER A 71 6.10 -3.46 -10.49
CA SER A 71 6.91 -2.28 -10.78
C SER A 71 7.66 -2.31 -12.12
N LYS A 72 7.88 -3.51 -12.69
CA LYS A 72 8.59 -3.73 -13.95
C LYS A 72 7.66 -4.05 -15.14
N LYS A 73 6.39 -4.40 -14.88
CA LYS A 73 5.47 -4.90 -15.91
C LYS A 73 4.18 -4.09 -16.08
N ALA A 74 3.92 -3.13 -15.18
CA ALA A 74 2.74 -2.28 -15.25
C ALA A 74 2.75 -1.52 -16.58
N ASP A 75 1.84 -1.90 -17.47
CA ASP A 75 1.84 -1.51 -18.88
C ASP A 75 1.01 -0.26 -19.15
N ILE A 76 0.10 0.10 -18.24
CA ILE A 76 -0.71 1.31 -18.34
C ILE A 76 0.02 2.48 -17.67
N TRP A 77 0.36 2.35 -16.38
CA TRP A 77 0.94 3.47 -15.64
C TRP A 77 1.65 3.09 -14.35
N ASN A 78 2.61 3.92 -13.92
CA ASN A 78 3.39 3.73 -12.71
C ASN A 78 3.82 5.09 -12.12
N SER A 79 3.27 5.45 -10.96
CA SER A 79 3.56 6.75 -10.33
C SER A 79 5.01 6.93 -9.88
N ARG A 80 5.82 5.84 -9.85
CA ARG A 80 7.03 5.75 -9.02
C ARG A 80 6.68 6.03 -7.55
N PHE A 81 7.69 6.23 -6.70
CA PHE A 81 7.43 6.66 -5.33
C PHE A 81 7.18 8.16 -5.28
N ILE A 82 6.02 8.55 -4.75
CA ILE A 82 5.66 9.94 -4.48
C ILE A 82 5.76 10.16 -2.98
N LYS A 83 6.54 11.16 -2.56
CA LYS A 83 6.62 11.60 -1.14
C LYS A 83 5.38 12.42 -0.82
N SER A 84 4.41 11.81 -0.17
CA SER A 84 3.21 12.47 0.35
C SER A 84 2.64 11.65 1.51
N GLU A 85 2.01 12.36 2.44
CA GLU A 85 1.27 11.79 3.56
C GLU A 85 -0.21 11.55 3.19
N ASP A 86 -0.65 12.00 2.02
CA ASP A 86 -2.03 11.94 1.54
C ASP A 86 -2.45 10.51 1.16
N GLN A 87 -3.71 10.18 1.44
CA GLN A 87 -4.31 8.90 1.08
C GLN A 87 -5.31 9.02 -0.09
N LEU A 88 -5.15 10.09 -0.87
CA LEU A 88 -5.88 10.40 -2.08
C LEU A 88 -4.87 10.80 -3.15
N ALA A 89 -4.98 10.22 -4.34
CA ALA A 89 -4.17 10.58 -5.50
C ALA A 89 -5.05 10.79 -6.72
N ILE A 90 -4.85 11.90 -7.42
CA ILE A 90 -5.42 12.15 -8.74
C ILE A 90 -4.40 11.63 -9.76
N ILE A 91 -4.78 10.66 -10.57
CA ILE A 91 -3.86 10.03 -11.52
C ILE A 91 -4.10 10.55 -12.94
N GLN A 92 -3.02 10.82 -13.67
CA GLN A 92 -3.07 11.15 -15.09
C GLN A 92 -2.74 9.89 -15.90
N VAL A 93 -3.74 9.02 -16.05
CA VAL A 93 -3.60 7.82 -16.88
C VAL A 93 -3.93 8.19 -18.31
N LYS A 94 -2.98 7.95 -19.22
CA LYS A 94 -3.29 7.92 -20.66
C LYS A 94 -3.76 6.50 -20.96
N ILE A 95 -5.08 6.31 -20.99
CA ILE A 95 -5.71 5.06 -21.46
C ILE A 95 -5.70 5.07 -22.99
#